data_AF-A0A1S1P9Y6-F1
#
_entry.id   AF-A0A1S1P9Y6-F1
#
_cell.length_a   1.000
_cell.length_b   1.000
_cell.length_c   1.000
_cell.angle_alpha   90.00
_cell.angle_beta   90.00
_cell.angle_gamma   90.00
#
_symmetry.space_group_name_H-M   'P 1'
#
loop_
_entity.id
_entity.type
_entity.pdbx_description
1 polymer ?
#
loop_
_entity_poly.entity_id
_entity_poly.type
_entity_poly.pdbx_seq_one_letter_code
_entity_poly.pdbx_strand_id
1 'polypeptide(L)'
;MFHRLDLAAFEQVAAAQRTAIGQLYPQLRLFFDSFTAALQAERVDYSTPGWKGMQFAGASTSVSRPAEWARAAVGVAYWPGYWPKRPGTSSKTPSILAFFDFYDPAFEVSLTVPSPNVAVAMEHWQPHAAALAHELATLHGYDVVVDNPDPTGLRVQVAAGNVHAAWLIDVFGRLTGSSRLRLRRRTELDALTVQTARDLFLDLCAAAGRCPSLWAMTTASGQTEPPSQPAEAPTSERATT
;
A
#
# COMPACT_ATOMS: atom_id res chain seq x y z
N MET A 1 -17.04 8.90 36.39
CA MET A 1 -18.26 8.49 35.68
C MET A 1 -17.94 7.17 35.00
N PHE A 2 -18.59 6.06 35.38
CA PHE A 2 -18.34 4.77 34.73
C PHE A 2 -19.32 4.62 33.56
N HIS A 3 -18.80 4.54 32.34
CA HIS A 3 -19.62 4.27 31.17
C HIS A 3 -20.04 2.80 31.21
N ARG A 4 -21.34 2.54 31.28
CA ARG A 4 -21.91 1.19 31.15
C ARG A 4 -22.20 0.92 29.67
N LEU A 5 -21.72 -0.21 29.17
CA LEU A 5 -21.95 -0.64 27.80
C LEU A 5 -23.39 -1.13 27.65
N ASP A 6 -24.07 -0.71 26.58
CA ASP A 6 -25.40 -1.20 26.24
C ASP A 6 -25.30 -2.59 25.62
N LEU A 7 -25.82 -3.60 26.32
CA LEU A 7 -25.77 -4.99 25.90
C LEU A 7 -26.56 -5.23 24.60
N ALA A 8 -27.71 -4.56 24.42
CA ALA A 8 -28.52 -4.74 23.22
C ALA A 8 -27.79 -4.19 21.98
N ALA A 9 -27.17 -3.02 22.12
CA ALA A 9 -26.32 -2.45 21.07
C ALA A 9 -25.11 -3.34 20.77
N PHE A 10 -24.47 -3.89 21.79
CA PHE A 10 -23.36 -4.85 21.61
C PHE A 10 -23.80 -6.11 20.85
N GLU A 11 -24.94 -6.69 21.21
CA GLU A 11 -25.49 -7.89 20.55
C GLU A 11 -25.88 -7.63 19.10
N GLN A 12 -26.39 -6.43 18.78
CA GLN A 12 -26.66 -6.02 17.40
C GLN A 12 -25.37 -5.97 16.57
N VAL A 13 -24.31 -5.37 17.09
CA VAL A 13 -23.00 -5.36 16.42
C VAL A 13 -22.46 -6.79 16.24
N ALA A 14 -22.53 -7.61 17.28
CA ALA A 14 -22.08 -9.00 17.22
C ALA A 14 -22.90 -9.86 16.23
N ALA A 15 -24.21 -9.62 16.12
CA ALA A 15 -25.06 -10.27 15.12
C ALA A 15 -24.72 -9.80 13.70
N ALA A 16 -24.58 -8.50 13.48
CA ALA A 16 -24.18 -7.94 12.18
C ALA A 16 -22.82 -8.49 11.72
N GLN A 17 -21.84 -8.57 12.63
CA GLN A 17 -20.53 -9.17 12.35
C GLN A 17 -20.64 -10.66 11.98
N ARG A 18 -21.44 -11.45 12.71
CA ARG A 18 -21.65 -12.88 12.38
C ARG A 18 -22.32 -13.07 11.02
N THR A 19 -23.33 -12.26 10.70
CA THR A 19 -24.01 -12.30 9.41
C THR A 19 -23.06 -11.89 8.28
N ALA A 20 -22.29 -10.81 8.47
CA ALA A 20 -21.28 -10.37 7.51
C ALA A 20 -20.21 -11.44 7.29
N ILE A 21 -19.70 -12.08 8.35
CA ILE A 21 -18.77 -13.21 8.26
C ILE A 21 -19.42 -14.38 7.49
N GLY A 22 -20.68 -14.71 7.73
CA GLY A 22 -21.34 -15.83 7.05
C GLY A 22 -21.60 -15.60 5.55
N GLN A 23 -21.91 -14.36 5.16
CA GLN A 23 -22.37 -14.05 3.80
C GLN A 23 -21.29 -13.40 2.92
N LEU A 24 -20.54 -12.45 3.45
CA LEU A 24 -19.56 -11.67 2.70
C LEU A 24 -18.21 -12.39 2.59
N TYR A 25 -17.84 -13.20 3.60
CA TYR A 25 -16.56 -13.92 3.60
C TYR A 25 -16.32 -14.80 2.38
N PRO A 26 -17.24 -15.71 2.01
CA PRO A 26 -17.00 -16.57 0.85
C PRO A 26 -16.81 -15.75 -0.43
N GLN A 27 -17.55 -14.64 -0.57
CA GLN A 27 -17.49 -13.76 -1.73
C GLN A 27 -16.14 -13.04 -1.82
N LEU A 28 -15.70 -12.41 -0.73
CA LEU A 28 -14.41 -11.72 -0.71
C LEU A 28 -13.23 -12.68 -0.87
N ARG A 29 -13.32 -13.87 -0.28
CA ARG A 29 -12.30 -14.91 -0.45
C ARG A 29 -12.18 -15.34 -1.92
N LEU A 30 -13.31 -15.66 -2.56
CA LEU A 30 -13.35 -16.02 -3.98
C LEU A 30 -12.84 -14.88 -4.86
N PHE A 31 -13.24 -13.64 -4.57
CA PHE A 31 -12.77 -12.45 -5.28
C PHE A 31 -11.24 -12.34 -5.22
N PHE A 32 -10.63 -12.40 -4.03
CA PHE A 32 -9.18 -12.29 -3.87
C PHE A 32 -8.42 -13.48 -4.46
N ASP A 33 -8.99 -14.68 -4.44
CA ASP A 33 -8.38 -15.85 -5.08
C ASP A 33 -8.36 -15.69 -6.60
N SER A 34 -9.47 -15.27 -7.22
CA SER A 34 -9.54 -14.96 -8.65
C SER A 34 -8.66 -13.77 -9.04
N PHE A 35 -8.65 -12.71 -8.24
CA PHE A 35 -7.81 -11.53 -8.45
C PHE A 35 -6.33 -11.86 -8.39
N THR A 36 -5.91 -12.65 -7.41
CA THR A 36 -4.52 -13.11 -7.33
C THR A 36 -4.13 -13.97 -8.52
N ALA A 37 -4.99 -14.92 -8.92
CA ALA A 37 -4.72 -15.72 -10.12
C ALA A 37 -4.55 -14.85 -11.37
N ALA A 38 -5.37 -13.80 -11.50
CA ALA A 38 -5.27 -12.83 -12.60
C ALA A 38 -3.98 -11.99 -12.54
N LEU A 39 -3.49 -11.63 -11.35
CA LEU A 39 -2.22 -10.91 -11.16
C LEU A 39 -0.98 -11.80 -11.38
N GLN A 40 -1.05 -13.09 -11.04
CA GLN A 40 0.05 -14.03 -11.28
C GLN A 40 0.34 -14.20 -12.77
N ALA A 41 -0.69 -14.14 -13.62
CA ALA A 41 -0.52 -14.10 -15.07
C ALA A 41 0.33 -12.90 -15.55
N GLU A 42 0.37 -11.81 -14.77
CA GLU A 42 1.13 -10.59 -15.02
C GLU A 42 2.49 -10.55 -14.29
N ARG A 43 2.96 -11.69 -13.76
CA ARG A 43 4.19 -11.79 -12.95
C ARG A 43 4.16 -10.91 -11.69
N VAL A 44 2.97 -10.72 -11.13
CA VAL A 44 2.77 -10.07 -9.84
C VAL A 44 2.41 -11.14 -8.82
N ASP A 45 3.35 -11.45 -7.94
CA ASP A 45 3.16 -12.44 -6.88
C ASP A 45 2.68 -11.80 -5.57
N TYR A 46 2.19 -12.66 -4.68
CA TYR A 46 1.91 -12.25 -3.29
C TYR A 46 3.17 -11.64 -2.66
N SER A 47 2.99 -10.47 -2.05
CA SER A 47 4.05 -9.82 -1.29
C SER A 47 4.32 -10.48 0.06
N THR A 48 3.56 -11.50 0.47
CA THR A 48 3.45 -11.92 1.88
C THR A 48 4.81 -11.96 2.57
N PRO A 49 4.97 -11.23 3.68
CA PRO A 49 5.94 -11.63 4.67
C PRO A 49 5.58 -13.02 5.19
N GLY A 50 6.58 -13.81 5.59
CA GLY A 50 6.36 -15.07 6.34
C GLY A 50 5.63 -14.88 7.68
N TRP A 51 5.19 -13.66 7.99
CA TRP A 51 4.45 -13.26 9.17
C TRP A 51 3.20 -12.49 8.73
N LYS A 52 2.03 -12.90 9.25
CA LYS A 52 0.70 -12.28 9.06
C LYS A 52 0.59 -10.87 9.70
N GLY A 53 1.63 -10.04 9.55
CA GLY A 53 1.93 -8.92 10.42
C GLY A 53 1.78 -7.53 9.81
N MET A 54 1.47 -7.38 8.52
CA MET A 54 0.97 -6.07 8.04
C MET A 54 -0.48 -5.91 8.47
N GLN A 55 -0.76 -5.94 9.77
CA GLN A 55 -2.01 -5.43 10.29
C GLN A 55 -1.85 -3.91 10.31
N PHE A 56 -2.50 -3.21 9.39
CA PHE A 56 -2.81 -1.81 9.66
C PHE A 56 -3.59 -1.81 10.98
N ALA A 57 -3.19 -0.99 11.95
CA ALA A 57 -3.83 -0.91 13.24
C ALA A 57 -5.36 -0.78 13.04
N GLY A 58 -6.11 -1.78 13.48
CA GLY A 58 -7.56 -1.81 13.26
C GLY A 58 -8.06 -2.18 11.85
N ALA A 59 -7.20 -2.67 10.93
CA ALA A 59 -7.56 -3.33 9.67
C ALA A 59 -7.22 -4.83 9.70
N SER A 60 -8.00 -5.64 8.98
CA SER A 60 -7.62 -7.02 8.68
C SER A 60 -6.89 -7.05 7.34
N THR A 61 -5.73 -7.68 7.28
CA THR A 61 -5.07 -7.99 5.99
C THR A 61 -5.06 -9.49 5.73
N SER A 62 -5.78 -10.25 6.56
CA SER A 62 -5.85 -11.69 6.44
C SER A 62 -7.23 -12.12 5.98
N VAL A 63 -7.35 -12.41 4.70
CA VAL A 63 -8.58 -13.01 4.13
C VAL A 63 -8.84 -14.45 4.62
N SER A 64 -7.94 -15.05 5.40
CA SER A 64 -8.08 -16.41 5.95
C SER A 64 -8.50 -16.44 7.43
N ARG A 65 -8.71 -15.27 8.06
CA ARG A 65 -9.09 -15.17 9.47
C ARG A 65 -10.34 -14.27 9.62
N PRO A 66 -11.54 -14.80 9.35
CA PRO A 66 -12.78 -14.01 9.41
C PRO A 66 -13.02 -13.31 10.75
N ALA A 67 -12.56 -13.89 11.87
CA ALA A 67 -12.65 -13.27 13.19
C ALA A 67 -11.85 -11.95 13.31
N GLU A 68 -10.87 -11.72 12.43
CA GLU A 68 -10.07 -10.49 12.38
C GLU A 68 -10.73 -9.39 11.53
N TRP A 69 -11.85 -9.67 10.82
CA TRP A 69 -12.50 -8.76 9.85
C TRP A 69 -13.47 -7.74 10.47
N ALA A 70 -13.67 -7.78 11.79
CA ALA A 70 -14.39 -6.77 12.56
C ALA A 70 -13.68 -5.39 12.57
N ARG A 71 -12.85 -5.14 11.58
CA ARG A 71 -11.82 -4.12 11.44
C ARG A 71 -12.13 -3.29 10.19
N ALA A 72 -11.68 -2.04 10.15
CA ALA A 72 -12.13 -1.01 9.20
C ALA A 72 -11.94 -1.37 7.70
N ALA A 73 -11.15 -2.38 7.36
CA ALA A 73 -10.91 -2.85 6.01
C ALA A 73 -10.46 -4.32 5.95
N VAL A 74 -10.57 -4.95 4.78
CA VAL A 74 -10.04 -6.28 4.47
C VAL A 74 -9.31 -6.32 3.12
N GLY A 75 -8.09 -6.84 3.07
CA GLY A 75 -7.38 -6.96 1.80
C GLY A 75 -6.09 -7.75 1.82
N VAL A 76 -5.33 -7.64 0.72
CA VAL A 76 -4.13 -8.42 0.43
C VAL A 76 -3.01 -7.51 -0.06
N ALA A 77 -1.77 -7.87 0.30
CA ALA A 77 -0.57 -7.19 -0.16
C ALA A 77 0.11 -7.93 -1.33
N TYR A 78 0.54 -7.17 -2.33
CA TYR A 78 1.22 -7.63 -3.54
C TYR A 78 2.49 -6.82 -3.79
N TRP A 79 3.44 -7.44 -4.50
CA TRP A 79 4.67 -6.78 -4.91
C TRP A 79 5.07 -7.28 -6.31
N PRO A 80 5.08 -6.41 -7.33
CA PRO A 80 5.52 -6.80 -8.67
C PRO A 80 6.98 -7.29 -8.67
N GLY A 81 7.25 -8.43 -9.31
CA GLY A 81 8.60 -9.02 -9.33
C GLY A 81 9.63 -8.20 -10.13
N TYR A 82 9.16 -7.31 -11.01
CA TYR A 82 9.99 -6.42 -11.83
C TYR A 82 10.30 -5.07 -11.17
N TRP A 83 9.78 -4.83 -9.97
CA TRP A 83 10.10 -3.65 -9.17
C TRP A 83 11.39 -3.82 -8.36
N PRO A 84 11.96 -2.73 -7.81
CA PRO A 84 13.14 -2.82 -6.97
C PRO A 84 13.01 -3.90 -5.89
N LYS A 85 14.10 -4.66 -5.70
CA LYS A 85 14.13 -5.74 -4.72
C LYS A 85 13.99 -5.17 -3.32
N ARG A 86 13.34 -5.90 -2.43
CA ARG A 86 13.20 -5.52 -1.02
C ARG A 86 14.28 -6.24 -0.20
N PRO A 87 14.98 -5.57 0.73
CA PRO A 87 16.04 -6.19 1.54
C PRO A 87 15.53 -7.24 2.55
N GLY A 88 14.24 -7.58 2.49
CA GLY A 88 13.58 -8.59 3.30
C GLY A 88 12.07 -8.46 3.19
N THR A 89 11.34 -9.13 4.10
CA THR A 89 9.88 -9.04 4.21
C THR A 89 9.43 -8.20 5.42
N SER A 90 10.26 -7.27 5.87
CA SER A 90 9.99 -6.48 7.07
C SER A 90 8.85 -5.47 6.87
N SER A 91 8.24 -5.03 7.97
CA SER A 91 7.21 -3.98 8.01
C SER A 91 7.67 -2.61 7.50
N LYS A 92 8.97 -2.46 7.20
CA LYS A 92 9.56 -1.23 6.64
C LYS A 92 9.59 -1.24 5.11
N THR A 93 9.18 -2.33 4.46
CA THR A 93 9.27 -2.46 3.01
C THR A 93 7.97 -2.00 2.32
N PRO A 94 8.05 -1.40 1.13
CA PRO A 94 6.85 -1.00 0.41
C PRO A 94 6.03 -2.20 -0.06
N SER A 95 4.73 -1.97 -0.24
CA SER A 95 3.79 -2.96 -0.79
C SER A 95 2.64 -2.28 -1.51
N ILE A 96 2.02 -2.98 -2.48
CA ILE A 96 0.73 -2.57 -3.02
C ILE A 96 -0.36 -3.32 -2.28
N LEU A 97 -1.31 -2.59 -1.71
CA LEU A 97 -2.47 -3.15 -1.02
C LEU A 97 -3.68 -3.04 -1.91
N ALA A 98 -4.39 -4.14 -2.09
CA ALA A 98 -5.72 -4.17 -2.67
C ALA A 98 -6.70 -4.57 -1.57
N PHE A 99 -7.65 -3.71 -1.22
CA PHE A 99 -8.52 -3.94 -0.08
C PHE A 99 -9.91 -3.32 -0.25
N PHE A 100 -10.89 -3.93 0.43
CA PHE A 100 -12.21 -3.37 0.64
C PHE A 100 -12.17 -2.54 1.92
N ASP A 101 -12.49 -1.26 1.81
CA ASP A 101 -12.68 -0.33 2.92
C ASP A 101 -14.13 -0.42 3.38
N PHE A 102 -14.36 -0.64 4.68
CA PHE A 102 -15.71 -0.74 5.24
C PHE A 102 -16.13 0.52 5.98
N TYR A 103 -15.20 1.43 6.29
CA TYR A 103 -15.51 2.71 6.92
C TYR A 103 -16.01 3.72 5.89
N ASP A 104 -15.33 3.76 4.74
CA ASP A 104 -15.73 4.50 3.55
C ASP A 104 -15.86 3.44 2.42
N PRO A 105 -17.07 2.90 2.17
CA PRO A 105 -17.25 1.72 1.31
C PRO A 105 -16.69 1.87 -0.10
N ALA A 106 -15.55 1.24 -0.37
CA ALA A 106 -14.92 1.21 -1.70
C ALA A 106 -13.93 0.05 -1.81
N PHE A 107 -13.53 -0.26 -3.05
CA PHE A 107 -12.31 -1.02 -3.28
C PHE A 107 -11.16 -0.04 -3.55
N GLU A 108 -10.08 -0.18 -2.80
CA GLU A 108 -8.90 0.65 -2.90
C GLU A 108 -7.70 -0.19 -3.33
N VAL A 109 -6.94 0.33 -4.29
CA VAL A 109 -5.57 -0.12 -4.54
C VAL A 109 -4.61 1.01 -4.17
N SER A 110 -3.64 0.72 -3.31
CA SER A 110 -2.67 1.72 -2.84
C SER A 110 -1.25 1.19 -2.74
N LEU A 111 -0.30 1.92 -3.33
CA LEU A 111 1.11 1.73 -3.06
C LEU A 111 1.40 2.36 -1.72
N THR A 112 1.80 1.55 -0.75
CA THR A 112 2.12 1.98 0.61
C THR A 112 3.61 1.93 0.83
N VAL A 113 4.18 3.09 1.17
CA VAL A 113 5.56 3.26 1.60
C VAL A 113 5.56 3.57 3.09
N PRO A 114 5.97 2.62 3.96
CA PRO A 114 6.12 2.88 5.39
C PRO A 114 7.09 4.03 5.63
N SER A 115 6.84 4.89 6.61
CA SER A 115 7.82 5.91 6.99
C SER A 115 9.06 5.26 7.62
N PRO A 116 10.28 5.72 7.27
CA PRO A 116 11.49 5.31 7.94
C PRO A 116 11.71 6.02 9.29
N ASN A 117 10.76 6.85 9.75
CA ASN A 117 10.81 7.88 10.80
C ASN A 117 11.16 9.29 10.29
N VAL A 118 10.81 10.34 11.05
CA VAL A 118 11.01 11.75 10.65
C VAL A 118 12.47 12.07 10.32
N ALA A 119 13.42 11.69 11.18
CA ALA A 119 14.82 12.05 10.99
C ALA A 119 15.36 11.47 9.67
N VAL A 120 15.10 10.18 9.43
CA VAL A 120 15.53 9.48 8.21
C VAL A 120 14.77 10.00 6.98
N ALA A 121 13.48 10.33 7.11
CA ALA A 121 12.72 10.93 6.02
C ALA A 121 13.23 12.33 5.65
N MET A 122 13.54 13.17 6.64
CA MET A 122 14.09 14.51 6.37
C MET A 122 15.49 14.42 5.76
N GLU A 123 16.31 13.45 6.17
CA GLU A 123 17.64 13.24 5.59
C GLU A 123 17.58 12.67 4.16
N HIS A 124 16.79 11.62 3.94
CA HIS A 124 16.84 10.84 2.70
C HIS A 124 15.66 11.06 1.76
N TRP A 125 14.51 11.54 2.24
CA TRP A 125 13.33 11.77 1.38
C TRP A 125 13.18 13.23 0.95
N GLN A 126 13.48 14.18 1.84
CA GLN A 126 13.40 15.61 1.53
C GLN A 126 14.14 16.01 0.23
N PRO A 127 15.35 15.50 -0.07
CA PRO A 127 16.05 15.84 -1.31
C PRO A 127 15.26 15.49 -2.58
N HIS A 128 14.36 14.50 -2.51
CA HIS A 128 13.55 14.04 -3.64
C HIS A 128 12.19 14.75 -3.74
N ALA A 129 11.80 15.56 -2.76
CA ALA A 129 10.43 16.12 -2.66
C ALA A 129 10.03 16.95 -3.88
N ALA A 130 10.94 17.75 -4.45
CA ALA A 130 10.62 18.59 -5.61
C ALA A 130 10.36 17.77 -6.87
N ALA A 131 11.23 16.80 -7.16
CA ALA A 131 11.09 15.93 -8.31
C ALA A 131 9.88 14.99 -8.15
N LEU A 132 9.69 14.41 -6.96
CA LEU A 132 8.53 13.59 -6.64
C LEU A 132 7.21 14.37 -6.79
N ALA A 133 7.14 15.62 -6.32
CA ALA A 133 5.94 16.44 -6.50
C ALA A 133 5.64 16.69 -7.99
N HIS A 134 6.65 16.98 -8.80
CA HIS A 134 6.48 17.17 -10.23
C HIS A 134 5.96 15.89 -10.93
N GLU A 135 6.54 14.73 -10.59
CA GLU A 135 6.11 13.44 -11.11
C GLU A 135 4.66 13.11 -10.70
N LEU A 136 4.32 13.29 -9.43
CA LEU A 136 2.98 13.07 -8.88
C LEU A 136 1.93 13.98 -9.51
N ALA A 137 2.29 15.22 -9.85
CA ALA A 137 1.36 16.16 -10.49
C ALA A 137 0.83 15.67 -11.84
N THR A 138 1.54 14.74 -12.49
CA THR A 138 1.11 14.11 -13.77
C THR A 138 0.11 12.96 -13.59
N LEU A 139 -0.12 12.51 -12.35
CA LEU A 139 -0.93 11.34 -12.04
C LEU A 139 -2.40 11.72 -11.77
N HIS A 140 -3.15 12.00 -12.83
CA HIS A 140 -4.58 12.29 -12.72
C HIS A 140 -5.37 11.11 -12.14
N GLY A 141 -6.35 11.39 -11.27
CA GLY A 141 -7.21 10.37 -10.66
C GLY A 141 -6.58 9.60 -9.50
N TYR A 142 -5.39 10.01 -9.03
CA TYR A 142 -4.76 9.46 -7.83
C TYR A 142 -4.81 10.46 -6.67
N ASP A 143 -4.90 9.92 -5.47
CA ASP A 143 -4.65 10.66 -4.24
C ASP A 143 -3.27 10.30 -3.68
N VAL A 144 -2.63 11.31 -3.08
CA VAL A 144 -1.50 11.13 -2.18
C VAL A 144 -1.99 11.29 -0.75
N VAL A 145 -1.79 10.26 0.05
CA VAL A 145 -2.21 10.20 1.44
C VAL A 145 -1.00 10.01 2.33
N VAL A 146 -0.92 10.80 3.39
CA VAL A 146 -0.03 10.54 4.52
C VAL A 146 -0.90 10.27 5.73
N ASP A 147 -0.85 9.04 6.23
CA ASP A 147 -1.69 8.62 7.34
C ASP A 147 -0.96 7.73 8.34
N ASN A 148 -1.54 7.61 9.52
CA ASN A 148 -1.20 6.57 10.48
C ASN A 148 -2.12 5.35 10.22
N PRO A 149 -1.63 4.11 10.40
CA PRO A 149 -2.49 2.95 10.40
C PRO A 149 -3.56 2.98 11.49
N ASP A 150 -3.36 3.73 12.59
CA ASP A 150 -4.40 3.99 13.59
C ASP A 150 -5.54 4.83 12.98
N PRO A 151 -6.81 4.36 12.99
CA PRO A 151 -7.94 5.08 12.42
C PRO A 151 -8.24 6.41 13.13
N THR A 152 -7.75 6.60 14.35
CA THR A 152 -7.85 7.87 15.10
C THR A 152 -6.66 8.80 14.87
N GLY A 153 -5.64 8.31 14.17
CA GLY A 153 -4.42 9.05 13.87
C GLY A 153 -4.60 10.09 12.77
N LEU A 154 -3.56 10.91 12.61
CA LEU A 154 -3.49 11.92 11.55
C LEU A 154 -3.66 11.25 10.18
N ARG A 155 -4.56 11.80 9.36
CA ARG A 155 -4.69 11.49 7.94
C ARG A 155 -4.76 12.80 7.17
N VAL A 156 -3.77 13.00 6.29
CA VAL A 156 -3.74 14.10 5.34
C VAL A 156 -3.85 13.50 3.94
N GLN A 157 -4.71 14.07 3.12
CA GLN A 157 -4.96 13.61 1.76
C GLN A 157 -5.02 14.79 0.83
N VAL A 158 -4.45 14.63 -0.35
CA VAL A 158 -4.49 15.61 -1.43
C VAL A 158 -4.52 14.88 -2.77
N ALA A 159 -5.23 15.41 -3.76
CA ALA A 159 -5.14 14.91 -5.12
C ALA A 159 -3.68 15.03 -5.62
N ALA A 160 -3.17 14.02 -6.32
CA ALA A 160 -1.78 13.98 -6.75
C ALA A 160 -1.39 15.22 -7.59
N GLY A 161 -2.31 15.72 -8.41
CA GLY A 161 -2.19 16.97 -9.19
C GLY A 161 -1.94 18.25 -8.36
N ASN A 162 -2.28 18.23 -7.07
CA ASN A 162 -2.14 19.38 -6.17
C ASN A 162 -0.94 19.24 -5.22
N VAL A 163 -0.14 18.18 -5.36
CA VAL A 163 1.07 17.98 -4.55
C VAL A 163 2.16 18.94 -5.01
N HIS A 164 2.76 19.66 -4.06
CA HIS A 164 3.93 20.50 -4.29
C HIS A 164 5.03 20.19 -3.26
N ALA A 165 6.28 20.57 -3.57
CA ALA A 165 7.45 20.22 -2.74
C ALA A 165 7.28 20.63 -1.27
N ALA A 166 6.82 21.86 -1.02
CA ALA A 166 6.61 22.35 0.34
C ALA A 166 5.57 21.52 1.12
N TRP A 167 4.53 21.01 0.46
CA TRP A 167 3.55 20.13 1.09
C TRP A 167 4.18 18.79 1.46
N LEU A 168 4.96 18.18 0.55
CA LEU A 168 5.67 16.93 0.83
C LEU A 168 6.64 17.06 2.02
N ILE A 169 7.41 18.13 2.06
CA ILE A 169 8.36 18.39 3.14
C ILE A 169 7.63 18.59 4.47
N ASP A 170 6.52 19.34 4.47
CA ASP A 170 5.69 19.52 5.67
C ASP A 170 5.11 18.20 6.18
N VAL A 171 4.57 17.34 5.31
CA VAL A 171 4.06 16.03 5.73
C VAL A 171 5.18 15.09 6.19
N PHE A 172 6.36 15.14 5.56
CA PHE A 172 7.53 14.35 5.99
C PHE A 172 7.99 14.75 7.40
N GLY A 173 7.98 16.05 7.70
CA GLY A 173 8.27 16.59 9.02
C GLY A 173 7.28 16.18 10.12
N ARG A 174 6.12 15.63 9.75
CA ARG A 174 5.05 15.19 10.67
C ARG A 174 4.94 13.66 10.79
N LEU A 175 5.84 12.90 10.16
CA LEU A 175 5.79 11.42 10.14
C LEU A 175 6.11 10.80 11.51
N THR A 176 5.09 10.60 12.35
CA THR A 176 5.28 9.99 13.67
C THR A 176 4.95 8.49 13.68
N GLY A 177 5.63 7.72 14.53
CA GLY A 177 5.31 6.32 14.79
C GLY A 177 5.25 5.45 13.52
N SER A 178 4.05 4.95 13.22
CA SER A 178 3.77 4.01 12.11
C SER A 178 3.26 4.69 10.84
N SER A 179 3.47 6.00 10.68
CA SER A 179 2.99 6.76 9.52
C SER A 179 3.45 6.16 8.19
N ARG A 180 2.68 6.40 7.12
CA ARG A 180 2.96 5.89 5.77
C ARG A 180 2.60 6.93 4.72
N LEU A 181 3.34 6.92 3.62
CA LEU A 181 2.99 7.62 2.40
C LEU A 181 2.26 6.62 1.48
N ARG A 182 1.13 7.03 0.92
CA ARG A 182 0.36 6.22 -0.01
C ARG A 182 0.04 6.96 -1.29
N LEU A 183 0.24 6.29 -2.41
CA LEU A 183 -0.36 6.66 -3.69
C LEU A 183 -1.52 5.71 -3.91
N ARG A 184 -2.75 6.22 -3.98
CA ARG A 184 -3.95 5.37 -4.00
C ARG A 184 -4.93 5.74 -5.10
N ARG A 185 -5.74 4.76 -5.48
CA ARG A 185 -6.91 4.90 -6.34
C ARG A 185 -8.05 4.07 -5.76
N ARG A 186 -9.27 4.63 -5.81
CA ARG A 186 -10.48 4.01 -5.27
C ARG A 186 -11.50 3.83 -6.38
N THR A 187 -12.33 2.80 -6.25
CA THR A 187 -13.49 2.56 -7.10
C THR A 187 -14.68 2.17 -6.25
N GLU A 188 -15.85 2.60 -6.68
CA GLU A 188 -17.13 2.18 -6.11
C GLU A 188 -17.33 0.67 -6.31
N LEU A 189 -18.04 0.05 -5.36
CA LEU A 189 -18.23 -1.40 -5.32
C LEU A 189 -19.22 -1.92 -6.37
N ASP A 190 -20.21 -1.10 -6.75
CA ASP A 190 -21.28 -1.49 -7.67
C ASP A 190 -20.77 -1.84 -9.08
N ALA A 191 -19.62 -1.30 -9.46
CA ALA A 191 -18.96 -1.56 -10.74
C ALA A 191 -17.73 -2.49 -10.63
N LEU A 192 -17.45 -3.02 -9.44
CA LEU A 192 -16.22 -3.77 -9.20
C LEU A 192 -16.31 -5.19 -9.76
N THR A 193 -15.42 -5.47 -10.71
CA THR A 193 -15.11 -6.83 -11.15
C THR A 193 -13.66 -7.16 -10.84
N VAL A 194 -13.30 -8.45 -10.93
CA VAL A 194 -11.89 -8.89 -10.81
C VAL A 194 -11.02 -8.22 -11.88
N GLN A 195 -11.54 -8.03 -13.08
CA GLN A 195 -10.86 -7.38 -14.19
C GLN A 195 -10.65 -5.90 -13.91
N THR A 196 -11.68 -5.19 -13.44
CA THR A 196 -11.57 -3.78 -13.02
C THR A 196 -10.54 -3.61 -11.92
N ALA A 197 -10.53 -4.50 -10.91
CA ALA A 197 -9.51 -4.49 -9.86
C ALA A 197 -8.09 -4.73 -10.40
N ARG A 198 -7.93 -5.67 -11.34
CA ARG A 198 -6.66 -5.95 -12.03
C ARG A 198 -6.17 -4.71 -12.77
N ASP A 199 -7.04 -4.07 -13.54
CA ASP A 199 -6.67 -2.93 -14.34
C ASP A 199 -6.29 -1.74 -13.45
N LEU A 200 -7.04 -1.49 -12.37
CA LEU A 200 -6.67 -0.50 -11.34
C LEU A 200 -5.29 -0.78 -10.72
N PHE A 201 -4.99 -2.05 -10.46
CA PHE A 201 -3.72 -2.47 -9.91
C PHE A 201 -2.57 -2.23 -10.89
N LEU A 202 -2.71 -2.67 -12.15
CA LEU A 202 -1.70 -2.49 -13.18
C LEU A 202 -1.50 -1.01 -13.54
N ASP A 203 -2.58 -0.22 -13.56
CA ASP A 203 -2.51 1.23 -13.73
C ASP A 203 -1.69 1.88 -12.62
N LEU A 204 -1.91 1.49 -11.35
CA LEU A 204 -1.10 1.96 -10.23
C LEU A 204 0.36 1.52 -10.37
N CYS A 205 0.63 0.29 -10.82
CA CYS A 205 1.99 -0.16 -11.09
C CYS A 205 2.69 0.73 -12.13
N ALA A 206 2.00 1.00 -13.25
CA ALA A 206 2.50 1.88 -14.30
C ALA A 206 2.68 3.32 -13.80
N ALA A 207 1.76 3.82 -12.97
CA ALA A 207 1.82 5.15 -12.37
C ALA A 207 3.04 5.31 -11.46
N ALA A 208 3.29 4.34 -10.56
CA ALA A 208 4.48 4.35 -9.73
C ALA A 208 5.77 4.17 -10.55
N GLY A 209 5.73 3.44 -11.67
CA GLY A 209 6.84 3.38 -12.64
C GLY A 209 7.19 4.74 -13.27
N ARG A 210 6.25 5.69 -13.33
CA ARG A 210 6.49 7.07 -13.79
C ARG A 210 7.03 8.00 -12.70
N CYS A 211 7.21 7.51 -11.48
CA CYS A 211 7.75 8.29 -10.36
C CYS A 211 9.14 7.77 -9.95
N PRO A 212 10.21 7.99 -10.74
CA PRO A 212 11.55 7.54 -10.37
C PRO A 212 12.02 8.11 -9.03
N SER A 213 11.59 9.32 -8.66
CA SER A 213 11.95 9.93 -7.38
C SER A 213 11.37 9.17 -6.18
N LEU A 214 10.23 8.49 -6.36
CA LEU A 214 9.67 7.61 -5.32
C LEU A 214 10.60 6.42 -5.04
N TRP A 215 11.20 5.83 -6.07
CA TRP A 215 12.11 4.69 -5.93
C TRP A 215 13.50 5.10 -5.44
N ALA A 216 13.99 6.26 -5.88
CA ALA A 216 15.22 6.84 -5.36
C ALA A 216 15.10 7.09 -3.85
N MET A 217 13.97 7.68 -3.44
CA MET A 217 13.63 7.93 -2.04
C MET A 217 13.60 6.65 -1.19
N THR A 218 12.91 5.59 -1.65
CA THR A 218 12.84 4.32 -0.90
C THR A 218 14.18 3.59 -0.86
N THR A 219 15.02 3.77 -1.86
CA THR A 219 16.37 3.19 -1.89
C THR A 219 17.30 3.94 -0.94
N ALA A 220 17.24 5.27 -0.90
CA ALA A 220 18.03 6.11 -0.01
C ALA A 220 17.75 5.82 1.48
N SER A 221 16.50 5.47 1.82
CA SER A 221 16.11 5.05 3.17
C SER A 221 16.29 3.54 3.46
N GLY A 222 16.88 2.77 2.53
CA GLY A 222 17.14 1.35 2.69
C GLY A 222 15.88 0.46 2.70
N GLN A 223 14.78 0.92 2.14
CA GLN A 223 13.51 0.18 2.06
C GLN A 223 13.41 -0.66 0.77
N THR A 224 14.18 -0.28 -0.25
CA THR A 224 14.43 -1.03 -1.49
C THR A 224 15.93 -1.11 -1.77
N GLU A 225 16.35 -2.15 -2.48
CA GLU A 225 17.71 -2.31 -2.98
C GLU A 225 17.93 -1.45 -4.24
N PRO A 226 19.17 -0.96 -4.47
CA PRO A 226 19.52 -0.33 -5.73
C PRO A 226 19.29 -1.28 -6.90
N PRO A 227 18.93 -0.77 -8.09
CA PRO A 227 18.89 -1.61 -9.30
C PRO A 227 20.27 -2.25 -9.49
N SER A 228 20.29 -3.57 -9.66
CA SER A 228 21.53 -4.30 -9.93
C SER A 228 22.17 -3.72 -11.19
N GLN A 229 23.41 -3.23 -11.11
CA GLN A 229 24.15 -2.84 -12.30
C GLN A 229 24.20 -4.05 -13.25
N PRO A 230 23.99 -3.86 -14.57
CA PRO A 230 24.23 -4.95 -15.51
C PRO A 230 25.68 -5.40 -15.34
N ALA A 231 25.88 -6.72 -15.20
CA ALA A 231 27.21 -7.31 -15.12
C ALA A 231 28.06 -6.78 -16.28
N GLU A 232 29.19 -6.13 -15.97
CA GLU A 232 30.18 -5.78 -16.99
C GLU A 232 30.51 -7.05 -17.77
N ALA A 233 30.35 -6.99 -19.09
CA ALA A 233 30.72 -8.09 -19.96
C ALA A 233 32.20 -8.41 -19.71
N PRO A 234 32.58 -9.69 -19.55
CA PRO A 234 33.97 -10.04 -19.29
C PRO A 234 34.82 -9.50 -20.43
N THR A 235 35.74 -8.60 -20.09
CA THR A 235 36.75 -8.06 -20.99
C THR A 235 37.54 -9.25 -21.52
N SER A 236 37.31 -9.61 -22.78
CA SER A 236 38.09 -10.63 -23.47
C SER A 236 39.51 -10.09 -23.59
N GLU A 237 40.40 -10.53 -22.69
CA GLU A 237 41.82 -10.38 -22.86
C GLU A 237 42.20 -11.05 -24.19
N ARG A 238 42.57 -10.20 -25.16
CA ARG A 238 43.28 -10.63 -26.35
C ARG A 238 44.62 -11.23 -25.91
N ALA A 239 44.69 -12.55 -25.88
CA ALA A 239 45.96 -13.25 -26.00
C ALA A 239 46.64 -12.76 -27.29
N THR A 240 47.71 -11.99 -27.11
CA THR A 240 48.60 -11.60 -28.18
C THR A 240 49.92 -12.28 -27.91
N THR A 241 50.29 -13.16 -28.84
CA THR A 241 51.62 -13.76 -29.12
C THR A 241 52.27 -14.65 -28.07
#